data_AF-A0A2S1JBV2-F1
#
_entry.id   AF-A0A2S1JBV2-F1
#
_cell.length_a   1.000
_cell.length_b   1.000
_cell.length_c   1.000
_cell.angle_alpha   90.00
_cell.angle_beta   90.00
_cell.angle_gamma   90.00
#
_symmetry.space_group_name_H-M   'P 1'
#
loop_
_entity.id
_entity.type
_entity.pdbx_description
1 polymer ?
#
loop_
_entity_poly.entity_id
_entity_poly.type
_entity_poly.pdbx_seq_one_letter_code
_entity_poly.pdbx_strand_id
1 'polypeptide(L)' 'MFILIAGVNVRNEYFVNRIAGIAGYAGRAVEFIDETTRKIDLLSDQERKKADVNDADIFLMLKAFVEMGFEISLHK' A
#
# COMPACT_ATOMS: atom_id res chain seq x y z
N MET A 1 6.06 4.21 -9.90
CA MET A 1 5.04 4.86 -9.07
C MET A 1 4.86 4.07 -7.79
N PHE A 2 4.99 4.72 -6.65
CA PHE A 2 4.83 4.12 -5.34
C PHE A 2 4.02 5.03 -4.43
N ILE A 3 3.51 4.47 -3.35
CA ILE A 3 2.91 5.24 -2.26
C ILE A 3 3.76 5.14 -1.01
N LEU A 4 3.81 6.23 -0.25
CA LEU A 4 4.25 6.21 1.14
C LEU A 4 3.04 6.24 2.04
N ILE A 5 3.07 5.42 3.09
CA ILE A 5 2.05 5.30 4.12
C ILE A 5 2.73 5.72 5.43
N ALA A 6 2.39 6.90 5.92
CA ALA A 6 2.89 7.47 7.16
C ALA A 6 1.85 7.35 8.30
N GLY A 7 2.29 7.61 9.53
CA GLY A 7 1.46 7.44 10.73
C GLY A 7 1.39 5.99 11.23
N VAL A 8 2.33 5.14 10.79
CA VAL A 8 2.45 3.76 11.26
C VAL A 8 3.01 3.75 12.69
N ASN A 9 2.49 2.86 13.52
CA ASN A 9 2.96 2.62 14.87
C ASN A 9 2.60 1.19 15.30
N VAL A 10 3.09 0.77 16.47
CA VAL A 10 2.89 -0.59 17.02
C VAL A 10 1.42 -1.02 17.12
N ARG A 11 0.48 -0.09 17.20
CA ARG A 11 -0.96 -0.41 17.31
C ARG A 11 -1.62 -0.64 15.96
N ASN A 12 -1.09 -0.07 14.88
CA ASN A 12 -1.73 -0.09 13.56
C ASN A 12 -0.88 -0.71 12.45
N GLU A 13 0.38 -1.09 12.70
CA GLU A 13 1.27 -1.64 11.68
C GLU A 13 0.72 -2.90 10.99
N TYR A 14 -0.03 -3.73 11.72
CA TYR A 14 -0.64 -4.93 11.18
C TYR A 14 -1.69 -4.62 10.10
N PHE A 15 -2.34 -3.44 10.17
CA PHE A 15 -3.31 -3.02 9.17
C PHE A 15 -2.65 -2.71 7.83
N VAL A 16 -1.37 -2.33 7.80
CA VAL A 16 -0.70 -1.99 6.55
C VAL A 16 -0.69 -3.17 5.60
N ASN A 17 -0.24 -4.34 6.07
CA ASN A 17 -0.23 -5.55 5.25
C ASN A 17 -1.64 -6.04 4.92
N ARG A 18 -2.59 -5.89 5.86
CA ARG A 18 -3.98 -6.30 5.65
C ARG A 18 -4.66 -5.47 4.55
N ILE A 19 -4.48 -4.15 4.58
CA ILE A 19 -5.02 -3.22 3.59
C ILE A 19 -4.29 -3.40 2.25
N ALA A 20 -2.96 -3.53 2.25
CA ALA A 20 -2.18 -3.83 1.05
C ALA A 20 -2.64 -5.11 0.34
N GLY A 21 -3.14 -6.08 1.11
CA GLY A 21 -3.71 -7.33 0.58
C GLY A 21 -4.94 -7.14 -0.30
N ILE A 22 -5.68 -6.05 -0.19
CA ILE A 22 -6.86 -5.76 -1.05
C ILE A 22 -6.44 -5.75 -2.53
N ALA A 23 -5.29 -5.16 -2.85
CA ALA A 23 -4.76 -5.09 -4.20
C ALA A 23 -3.66 -6.12 -4.48
N GLY A 24 -3.52 -7.16 -3.63
CA GLY A 24 -2.51 -8.21 -3.81
C GLY A 24 -1.07 -7.82 -3.45
N TYR A 25 -0.85 -6.68 -2.79
CA TYR A 25 0.49 -6.20 -2.42
C TYR A 25 1.00 -6.71 -1.07
N ALA A 26 0.20 -7.48 -0.32
CA ALA A 26 0.55 -7.95 1.01
C ALA A 26 1.94 -8.64 1.05
N GLY A 27 2.76 -8.25 2.03
CA GLY A 27 4.05 -8.87 2.33
C GLY A 27 5.19 -8.54 1.36
N ARG A 28 5.03 -8.80 0.06
CA ARG A 28 6.15 -8.70 -0.91
C ARG A 28 6.42 -7.29 -1.42
N ALA A 29 5.40 -6.46 -1.55
CA ALA A 29 5.54 -5.12 -2.10
C ALA A 29 5.54 -4.03 -1.03
N VAL A 30 5.31 -4.39 0.24
CA VAL A 30 5.34 -3.46 1.38
C VAL A 30 6.77 -3.40 1.93
N GLU A 31 7.47 -2.31 1.62
CA GLU A 31 8.81 -2.02 2.10
C GLU A 31 8.76 -1.23 3.42
N PHE A 32 9.61 -1.60 4.37
CA PHE A 32 9.87 -0.80 5.57
C PHE A 32 10.83 0.34 5.23
N ILE A 33 10.43 1.58 5.50
CA ILE A 33 11.29 2.75 5.33
C ILE A 33 11.88 3.16 6.69
N ASP A 34 11.01 3.36 7.68
CA ASP A 34 11.35 3.68 9.06
C ASP A 34 10.22 3.22 10.00
N GLU A 35 10.36 3.47 11.31
CA GLU A 35 9.40 3.01 12.32
C GLU A 35 7.95 3.48 12.07
N THR A 36 7.79 4.63 11.40
CA THR A 36 6.52 5.32 11.17
C THR A 36 6.03 5.29 9.73
N THR A 37 6.85 4.77 8.81
CA THR A 37 6.60 4.86 7.37
C THR A 37 6.77 3.50 6.68
N ARG A 38 5.84 3.19 5.77
CA ARG A 38 5.92 2.06 4.85
C ARG A 38 5.82 2.57 3.41
N LYS A 39 6.41 1.84 2.47
CA LYS A 39 6.32 2.12 1.04
C LYS A 39 5.65 0.94 0.34
N ILE A 40 4.76 1.20 -0.61
CA ILE A 40 4.23 0.18 -1.51
C ILE A 40 4.56 0.57 -2.93
N ASP A 41 5.34 -0.26 -3.62
CA ASP A 41 5.52 -0.13 -5.06
C ASP A 41 4.25 -0.59 -5.76
N LEU A 42 3.63 0.31 -6.53
CA LEU A 42 2.39 0.00 -7.24
C LEU A 42 2.66 -0.78 -8.52
N LEU A 43 3.91 -1.14 -8.84
CA LEU A 43 4.30 -1.84 -10.07
C LEU A 43 3.98 -1.04 -11.33
N SER A 44 4.66 -1.38 -12.43
CA SER A 44 4.29 -0.90 -13.76
C SER A 44 3.01 -1.57 -14.26
N ASP A 45 2.34 -0.96 -15.25
CA ASP A 45 1.12 -1.53 -15.85
C ASP A 45 1.35 -2.95 -16.39
N GLN A 46 2.54 -3.21 -16.94
CA GLN A 46 2.90 -4.53 -17.46
C GLN A 46 3.04 -5.57 -16.34
N GLU A 47 3.58 -5.17 -15.18
CA GLU A 47 3.72 -6.04 -14.02
C GLU A 47 2.39 -6.27 -13.32
N ARG A 48 1.54 -5.24 -13.18
CA ARG A 48 0.16 -5.38 -12.68
C ARG A 48 -0.62 -6.40 -13.49
N LYS A 49 -0.55 -6.31 -14.82
CA LYS A 49 -1.23 -7.26 -15.72
C LYS A 49 -0.73 -8.70 -15.53
N LYS A 50 0.56 -8.90 -15.26
CA LYS A 50 1.12 -10.25 -14.98
C LYS A 50 0.70 -10.78 -13.62
N ALA A 51 0.55 -9.89 -12.64
CA ALA A 51 0.16 -10.22 -11.27
C ALA A 51 -1.37 -10.24 -11.05
N ASP A 52 -2.16 -10.02 -12.11
CA ASP A 52 -3.62 -9.90 -12.07
C ASP A 52 -4.11 -8.83 -11.06
N VAL A 53 -3.35 -7.74 -10.94
CA VAL A 53 -3.71 -6.59 -10.09
C VAL A 53 -4.58 -5.61 -10.87
N ASN A 54 -5.77 -5.36 -10.36
CA ASN A 54 -6.74 -4.44 -10.95
C ASN A 54 -6.63 -3.03 -10.32
N ASP A 55 -6.69 -1.99 -11.15
CA ASP A 55 -6.67 -0.59 -10.70
C ASP A 55 -7.84 -0.26 -9.75
N ALA A 56 -8.99 -0.93 -9.88
CA ALA A 56 -10.11 -0.78 -8.95
C ALA A 56 -9.74 -1.24 -7.53
N ASP A 57 -8.98 -2.33 -7.41
CA ASP A 57 -8.53 -2.84 -6.12
C ASP A 57 -7.44 -1.95 -5.52
N ILE A 58 -6.58 -1.36 -6.35
CA ILE A 58 -5.64 -0.32 -5.92
C ILE A 58 -6.40 0.87 -5.36
N PHE A 59 -7.47 1.33 -6.02
CA PHE A 59 -8.29 2.42 -5.52
C PHE A 59 -8.96 2.08 -4.19
N LEU A 60 -9.50 0.88 -4.04
CA LEU A 60 -10.09 0.39 -2.78
C LEU A 60 -9.05 0.33 -1.65
N MET A 61 -7.84 -0.16 -1.95
CA MET A 61 -6.72 -0.17 -1.01
C MET A 61 -6.37 1.24 -0.54
N LEU A 62 -6.20 2.20 -1.46
CA LEU A 62 -5.88 3.60 -1.13
C LEU A 62 -6.96 4.24 -0.27
N LYS A 63 -8.24 4.02 -0.63
CA LYS A 63 -9.38 4.49 0.15
C LYS A 63 -9.36 3.94 1.59
N ALA A 64 -9.11 2.64 1.75
CA ALA A 64 -9.06 2.00 3.06
C ALA A 64 -7.92 2.55 3.94
N PHE A 65 -6.76 2.90 3.36
CA PHE A 65 -5.69 3.58 4.11
C PHE A 65 -6.16 4.92 4.68
N VAL A 66 -6.82 5.74 3.86
CA VAL A 66 -7.35 7.04 4.29
C VAL A 66 -8.43 6.89 5.35
N GLU A 67 -9.36 5.95 5.18
CA GLU A 67 -10.44 5.69 6.16
C GLU A 67 -9.91 5.20 7.52
N MET A 68 -8.76 4.53 7.51
CA MET A 68 -8.06 4.08 8.72
C MET A 68 -7.16 5.15 9.36
N GLY A 69 -7.13 6.36 8.78
CA GLY A 69 -6.39 7.50 9.30
C GLY A 69 -4.90 7.49 8.99
N PHE A 70 -4.45 6.69 8.03
CA PHE A 70 -3.08 6.78 7.53
C PHE A 70 -2.91 7.97 6.59
N GLU A 71 -1.75 8.60 6.63
CA GLU A 71 -1.36 9.62 5.67
C GLU A 71 -0.73 8.96 4.46
N ILE A 72 -1.31 9.17 3.28
CA ILE A 72 -0.78 8.61 2.03
C ILE A 72 -0.25 9.71 1.11
N SER A 73 0.91 9.47 0.50
CA SER A 73 1.44 10.33 -0.57
C SER A 73 1.85 9.48 -1.78
N LEU A 74 1.46 9.95 -2.97
CA LEU A 74 1.73 9.29 -4.24
C LEU A 74 2.96 9.89 -4.92
N HIS A 75 3.88 9.04 -5.35
CA HIS A 75 5.15 9.44 -5.96
C HIS A 75 5.34 8.72 -7.29
N LYS A 76 5.79 9.45 -8.31
CA LYS A 76 5.94 8.91 -9.67
C LYS A 76 7.21 8.08 -9.80
#